data_AF-A0A7W1DPT3-F1
#
_entry.id   AF-A0A7W1DPT3-F1
#
_cell.length_a   1.000
_cell.length_b   1.000
_cell.length_c   1.000
_cell.angle_alpha   90.00
_cell.angle_beta   90.00
_cell.angle_gamma   90.00
#
_symmetry.space_group_name_H-M   'P 1'
#
loop_
_entity.id
_entity.type
_entity.pdbx_description
1 polymer ?
#
loop_
_entity_poly.entity_id
_entity_poly.type
_entity_poly.pdbx_seq_one_letter_code
_entity_poly.pdbx_strand_id
1 'polypeptide(L)'
;MPSRPGSLGQLRAAVADGSVRRRSVKDEIRENLIERLRSGGPLFPGIIGYDDTVVPQIVNAVLSKHNFILLGLRGQAKSRILRALTTLLDDEVPVIPGCEIHDDPLAPLCAGCRQRVRDEGDAMEVGWLGRDARYVEKLATPDVTIADMIGDLDPIKAARSRLTLADELTMHYGLLPRANRGIFAINELPDLAGKIQVGLFNILQEGDVQIKGYPVRLPLDVMMVFSANPEDYTARGKIITPLKDRIGSEIRTHYPATRHEGMSITTQEAWTTRTGNLELQIPEFIREIVEEIAFQARTDARVDKRSGVSQRLPISLLENVVSNAERRALLADEPVVAPRVTDIYAALPAITGKFELEYEGELRGADAVAREIIRAAVGVVFTGVFTGVDY
;
A
#
# COMPACT_ATOMS: atom_id res chain seq x y z
N MET A 1 12.14 -11.74 28.38
CA MET A 1 11.03 -10.79 28.18
C MET A 1 10.12 -10.92 29.40
N PRO A 2 9.64 -9.81 30.00
CA PRO A 2 8.66 -9.91 31.07
C PRO A 2 7.45 -10.73 30.57
N SER A 3 6.91 -11.58 31.43
CA SER A 3 5.72 -12.38 31.10
C SER A 3 4.55 -11.42 30.81
N ARG A 4 3.96 -11.54 29.62
CA ARG A 4 2.81 -10.74 29.22
C ARG A 4 1.65 -10.99 30.19
N PRO A 5 0.88 -9.95 30.56
CA PRO A 5 -0.39 -10.13 31.26
C PRO A 5 -1.29 -11.14 30.55
N GLY A 6 -1.66 -12.20 31.26
CA GLY A 6 -2.57 -13.25 30.77
C GLY A 6 -4.02 -13.06 31.24
N SER A 7 -4.26 -12.16 32.20
CA SER A 7 -5.60 -11.83 32.67
C SER A 7 -5.87 -10.34 32.75
N LEU A 8 -7.16 -9.96 32.81
CA LEU A 8 -7.58 -8.57 32.93
C LEU A 8 -7.03 -7.89 34.18
N GLY A 9 -7.00 -8.59 35.33
CA GLY A 9 -6.41 -8.07 36.56
C GLY A 9 -4.91 -7.77 36.42
N GLN A 10 -4.16 -8.67 35.79
CA GLN A 10 -2.75 -8.46 35.49
C GLN A 10 -2.54 -7.29 34.51
N LEU A 11 -3.40 -7.18 33.51
CA LEU A 11 -3.34 -6.08 32.53
C LEU A 11 -3.62 -4.73 33.19
N ARG A 12 -4.59 -4.64 34.09
CA ARG A 12 -4.86 -3.42 34.87
C ARG A 12 -3.63 -3.00 35.69
N ALA A 13 -2.98 -3.95 36.37
CA ALA A 13 -1.77 -3.68 37.13
C ALA A 13 -0.63 -3.20 36.22
N ALA A 14 -0.42 -3.86 35.09
CA ALA A 14 0.60 -3.53 34.10
C ALA A 14 0.37 -2.17 33.41
N VAL A 15 -0.88 -1.74 33.25
CA VAL A 15 -1.19 -0.39 32.77
C VAL A 15 -0.96 0.65 33.89
N ALA A 16 -1.28 0.33 35.14
CA ALA A 16 -1.10 1.22 36.27
C ALA A 16 0.38 1.48 36.61
N ASP A 17 1.25 0.47 36.46
CA ASP A 17 2.69 0.61 36.65
C ASP A 17 3.45 1.14 35.43
N GLY A 18 2.77 1.29 34.29
CA GLY A 18 3.31 1.83 33.04
C GLY A 18 4.07 0.84 32.17
N SER A 19 4.10 -0.46 32.52
CA SER A 19 4.71 -1.50 31.69
C SER A 19 3.95 -1.76 30.39
N VAL A 20 2.63 -1.54 30.38
CA VAL A 20 1.79 -1.56 29.16
C VAL A 20 1.24 -0.17 28.91
N ARG A 21 1.58 0.40 27.74
CA ARG A 21 1.08 1.72 27.32
C ARG A 21 -0.37 1.60 26.81
N ARG A 22 -1.21 2.55 27.18
CA ARG A 22 -2.60 2.68 26.67
C ARG A 22 -2.74 3.99 25.92
N ARG A 23 -2.87 3.91 24.61
CA ARG A 23 -2.89 5.04 23.68
C ARG A 23 -3.73 4.71 22.46
N SER A 24 -4.22 5.73 21.75
CA SER A 24 -4.90 5.53 20.46
C SER A 24 -3.91 5.08 19.39
N VAL A 25 -4.36 4.47 18.30
CA VAL A 25 -3.48 4.07 17.18
C VAL A 25 -2.71 5.26 16.62
N LYS A 26 -3.36 6.42 16.53
CA LYS A 26 -2.71 7.63 16.02
C LYS A 26 -1.65 8.17 16.98
N ASP A 27 -1.86 8.04 18.30
CA ASP A 27 -0.85 8.38 19.30
C ASP A 27 0.33 7.41 19.25
N GLU A 28 0.03 6.12 19.17
CA GLU A 28 1.03 5.05 19.03
C GLU A 28 1.96 5.27 17.84
N ILE A 29 1.39 5.39 16.63
CA ILE A 29 2.16 5.61 15.41
C ILE A 29 2.97 6.90 15.49
N ARG A 30 2.39 7.97 16.06
CA ARG A 30 3.09 9.25 16.24
C ARG A 30 4.27 9.13 17.21
N GLU A 31 4.08 8.52 18.37
CA GLU A 31 5.13 8.36 19.38
C GLU A 31 6.26 7.48 18.85
N ASN A 32 5.93 6.35 18.22
CA ASN A 32 6.90 5.44 17.61
C ASN A 32 7.64 6.10 16.44
N LEU A 33 6.97 6.94 15.66
CA LEU A 33 7.63 7.77 14.64
C LEU A 33 8.62 8.75 15.28
N ILE A 34 8.26 9.43 16.36
CA ILE A 34 9.16 10.37 17.06
C ILE A 34 10.39 9.63 17.59
N GLU A 35 10.22 8.45 18.18
CA GLU A 35 11.33 7.61 18.64
C GLU A 35 12.26 7.24 17.48
N ARG A 36 11.70 6.82 16.34
CA ARG A 36 12.47 6.44 15.13
C ARG A 36 13.19 7.62 14.47
N LEU A 37 12.57 8.81 14.48
CA LEU A 37 13.21 10.04 14.02
C LEU A 37 14.42 10.42 14.91
N ARG A 38 14.31 10.22 16.22
CA ARG A 38 15.40 10.50 17.17
C ARG A 38 16.55 9.50 17.08
N SER A 39 16.24 8.22 16.86
CA SER A 39 17.28 7.18 16.76
C SER A 39 18.13 7.32 15.50
N GLY A 40 17.61 8.01 14.47
CA GLY A 40 18.16 7.96 13.13
C GLY A 40 17.89 6.60 12.48
N GLY A 41 17.70 6.59 11.17
CA GLY A 41 17.46 5.37 10.39
C GLY A 41 16.34 5.53 9.36
N PRO A 42 16.26 4.60 8.39
CA PRO A 42 15.26 4.67 7.34
C PRO A 42 13.84 4.48 7.91
N LEU A 43 12.93 5.39 7.58
CA LEU A 43 11.52 5.30 8.00
C LEU A 43 10.76 4.25 7.19
N PHE A 44 11.05 4.17 5.90
CA PHE A 44 10.37 3.27 4.96
C PHE A 44 11.40 2.44 4.17
N PRO A 45 11.93 1.35 4.76
CA PRO A 45 12.90 0.49 4.08
C PRO A 45 12.36 -0.02 2.72
N GLY A 46 13.19 0.01 1.68
CA GLY A 46 12.82 -0.45 0.34
C GLY A 46 11.96 0.53 -0.48
N ILE A 47 11.75 1.75 0.03
CA ILE A 47 11.27 2.91 -0.72
C ILE A 47 12.48 3.74 -1.14
N ILE A 48 12.60 4.07 -2.42
CA ILE A 48 13.75 4.74 -3.01
C ILE A 48 13.29 6.05 -3.66
N GLY A 49 14.05 7.13 -3.49
CA GLY A 49 13.85 8.41 -4.18
C GLY A 49 12.76 9.32 -3.60
N TYR A 50 12.32 9.04 -2.36
CA TYR A 50 11.25 9.78 -1.68
C TYR A 50 11.68 10.50 -0.40
N ASP A 51 12.93 10.33 0.04
CA ASP A 51 13.45 10.84 1.31
C ASP A 51 13.29 12.36 1.46
N ASP A 52 13.46 13.11 0.37
CA ASP A 52 13.39 14.57 0.37
C ASP A 52 12.03 15.14 -0.08
N THR A 53 11.11 14.30 -0.54
CA THR A 53 9.86 14.73 -1.19
C THR A 53 8.60 14.20 -0.51
N VAL A 54 8.39 12.88 -0.56
CA VAL A 54 7.17 12.22 -0.09
C VAL A 54 7.28 11.86 1.39
N VAL A 55 8.44 11.35 1.83
CA VAL A 55 8.66 10.93 3.22
C VAL A 55 8.43 12.08 4.22
N PRO A 56 8.95 13.31 4.01
CA PRO A 56 8.72 14.41 4.94
C PRO A 56 7.24 14.79 5.05
N GLN A 57 6.48 14.68 3.96
CA GLN A 57 5.04 14.94 3.97
C GLN A 57 4.28 13.86 4.76
N ILE A 58 4.68 12.59 4.66
CA ILE A 58 4.09 11.50 5.47
C ILE A 58 4.42 11.72 6.94
N VAL A 59 5.67 12.08 7.26
CA VAL A 59 6.09 12.43 8.63
C VAL A 59 5.19 13.52 9.19
N ASN A 60 4.99 14.61 8.45
CA ASN A 60 4.13 15.72 8.87
C ASN A 60 2.66 15.30 9.05
N ALA A 61 2.13 14.42 8.19
CA ALA A 61 0.77 13.89 8.30
C ALA A 61 0.60 13.02 9.57
N VAL A 62 1.55 12.12 9.82
CA VAL A 62 1.55 11.26 11.01
C VAL A 62 1.70 12.09 12.29
N LEU A 63 2.64 13.05 12.30
CA LEU A 63 2.79 13.96 13.42
C LEU A 63 1.48 14.75 13.65
N SER A 64 0.82 15.22 12.61
CA SER A 64 -0.47 15.91 12.75
C SER A 64 -1.64 14.98 13.10
N LYS A 65 -1.41 13.66 13.28
CA LYS A 65 -2.45 12.63 13.52
C LYS A 65 -3.53 12.61 12.42
N HIS A 66 -3.14 12.99 11.20
CA HIS A 66 -4.06 13.04 10.07
C HIS A 66 -4.35 11.65 9.52
N ASN A 67 -5.58 11.46 9.06
CA ASN A 67 -5.83 10.50 7.99
C ASN A 67 -5.35 11.16 6.68
N PHE A 68 -4.67 10.42 5.82
CA PHE A 68 -4.05 11.01 4.63
C PHE A 68 -4.27 10.17 3.38
N ILE A 69 -4.10 10.81 2.22
CA ILE A 69 -4.20 10.18 0.91
C ILE A 69 -2.90 10.35 0.13
N LEU A 70 -2.43 9.25 -0.46
CA LEU A 70 -1.34 9.23 -1.44
C LEU A 70 -1.93 9.37 -2.85
N LEU A 71 -1.62 10.47 -3.52
CA LEU A 71 -2.02 10.74 -4.90
C LEU A 71 -0.87 10.48 -5.86
N GLY A 72 -1.07 9.57 -6.79
CA GLY A 72 -0.11 9.35 -7.87
C GLY A 72 -0.51 8.24 -8.83
N LEU A 73 0.24 8.12 -9.92
CA LEU A 73 -0.02 7.13 -10.96
C LEU A 73 0.32 5.70 -10.48
N ARG A 74 0.02 4.71 -11.32
CA ARG A 74 0.28 3.30 -11.02
C ARG A 74 1.80 3.05 -10.95
N GLY A 75 2.22 2.24 -9.97
CA GLY A 75 3.64 1.88 -9.81
C GLY A 75 4.51 2.94 -9.12
N GLN A 76 3.94 3.94 -8.45
CA GLN A 76 4.65 4.93 -7.62
C GLN A 76 4.76 4.55 -6.13
N ALA A 77 4.89 3.25 -5.83
CA ALA A 77 5.07 2.69 -4.49
C ALA A 77 4.00 3.01 -3.41
N LYS A 78 2.83 3.58 -3.77
CA LYS A 78 1.75 3.97 -2.83
C LYS A 78 1.38 2.85 -1.83
N SER A 79 0.99 1.67 -2.30
CA SER A 79 0.59 0.57 -1.41
C SER A 79 1.75 0.03 -0.57
N ARG A 80 2.99 0.12 -1.05
CA ARG A 80 4.18 -0.27 -0.27
C ARG A 80 4.39 0.68 0.91
N ILE A 81 4.22 1.99 0.69
CA ILE A 81 4.25 3.00 1.76
C ILE A 81 3.16 2.72 2.79
N LEU A 82 1.91 2.51 2.35
CA LEU A 82 0.79 2.28 3.26
C LEU A 82 1.03 1.06 4.16
N ARG A 83 1.53 -0.04 3.59
CA ARG A 83 1.91 -1.24 4.35
C ARG A 83 3.07 -0.98 5.29
N ALA A 84 4.07 -0.18 4.89
CA ALA A 84 5.22 0.10 5.73
C ALA A 84 4.88 0.92 6.99
N LEU A 85 3.71 1.56 7.07
CA LEU A 85 3.22 2.21 8.29
C LEU A 85 3.04 1.23 9.46
N THR A 86 2.85 -0.07 9.20
CA THR A 86 2.78 -1.09 10.27
C THR A 86 4.07 -1.21 11.07
N THR A 87 5.20 -0.78 10.50
CA THR A 87 6.49 -0.71 11.20
C THR A 87 6.51 0.37 12.27
N LEU A 88 5.52 1.27 12.29
CA LEU A 88 5.33 2.29 13.33
C LEU A 88 4.33 1.85 14.41
N LEU A 89 3.71 0.68 14.29
CA LEU A 89 2.92 0.09 15.37
C LEU A 89 3.85 -0.56 16.42
N ASP A 90 3.32 -0.80 17.61
CA ASP A 90 3.91 -1.68 18.62
C ASP A 90 3.83 -3.12 18.15
N ASP A 91 4.77 -3.97 18.60
CA ASP A 91 4.83 -5.39 18.22
C ASP A 91 3.51 -6.10 18.43
N GLU A 92 2.78 -5.72 19.47
CA GLU A 92 1.54 -6.34 19.85
C GLU A 92 0.67 -5.44 20.74
N VAL A 93 -0.62 -5.73 20.79
CA VAL A 93 -1.57 -5.09 21.70
C VAL A 93 -2.44 -6.12 22.42
N PRO A 94 -2.85 -5.85 23.67
CA PRO A 94 -3.74 -6.75 24.41
C PRO A 94 -5.13 -6.74 23.76
N VAL A 95 -5.75 -7.91 23.58
CA VAL A 95 -7.08 -8.07 22.97
C VAL A 95 -7.90 -9.10 23.73
N ILE A 96 -9.22 -9.02 23.61
CA ILE A 96 -10.11 -10.09 24.13
C ILE A 96 -10.06 -11.29 23.16
N PRO A 97 -9.63 -12.48 23.61
CA PRO A 97 -9.58 -13.68 22.75
C PRO A 97 -10.95 -14.00 22.14
N GLY A 98 -10.98 -14.33 20.85
CA GLY A 98 -12.21 -14.66 20.12
C GLY A 98 -13.07 -13.46 19.72
N CYS A 99 -12.65 -12.22 20.02
CA CYS A 99 -13.35 -11.02 19.53
C CYS A 99 -13.01 -10.74 18.06
N GLU A 100 -14.04 -10.59 17.22
CA GLU A 100 -13.88 -10.28 15.78
C GLU A 100 -13.29 -8.88 15.54
N ILE A 101 -13.52 -7.93 16.43
CA ILE A 101 -13.10 -6.51 16.30
C ILE A 101 -11.94 -6.14 17.23
N HIS A 102 -11.23 -7.15 17.75
CA HIS A 102 -9.98 -6.96 18.49
C HIS A 102 -10.12 -6.00 19.68
N ASP A 103 -11.22 -6.15 20.42
CA ASP A 103 -11.59 -5.26 21.52
C ASP A 103 -10.47 -5.08 22.56
N ASP A 104 -10.35 -3.84 23.05
CA ASP A 104 -9.54 -3.50 24.22
C ASP A 104 -10.14 -4.20 25.46
N PRO A 105 -9.42 -5.11 26.13
CA PRO A 105 -9.88 -5.73 27.36
C PRO A 105 -10.31 -4.75 28.46
N LEU A 106 -9.76 -3.53 28.44
CA LEU A 106 -10.05 -2.47 29.41
C LEU A 106 -11.22 -1.57 28.99
N ALA A 107 -11.60 -1.58 27.71
CA ALA A 107 -12.71 -0.78 27.17
C ALA A 107 -13.36 -1.47 25.95
N PRO A 108 -14.03 -2.62 26.13
CA PRO A 108 -14.62 -3.37 25.03
C PRO A 108 -15.78 -2.62 24.34
N LEU A 109 -15.81 -2.65 23.01
CA LEU A 109 -16.85 -2.04 22.18
C LEU A 109 -17.96 -3.02 21.82
N CYS A 110 -17.67 -4.32 21.75
CA CYS A 110 -18.62 -5.35 21.38
C CYS A 110 -19.48 -5.78 22.58
N ALA A 111 -20.78 -5.99 22.38
CA ALA A 111 -21.68 -6.40 23.48
C ALA A 111 -21.24 -7.69 24.19
N GLY A 112 -20.84 -8.71 23.42
CA GLY A 112 -20.36 -9.98 23.99
C GLY A 112 -19.09 -9.79 24.84
N CYS A 113 -18.22 -8.88 24.43
CA CYS A 113 -16.98 -8.55 25.10
C CYS A 113 -17.23 -7.76 26.39
N ARG A 114 -18.18 -6.81 26.38
CA ARG A 114 -18.66 -6.13 27.60
C ARG A 114 -19.26 -7.12 28.59
N GLN A 115 -20.01 -8.11 28.11
CA GLN A 115 -20.60 -9.14 28.97
C GLN A 115 -19.52 -10.00 29.61
N ARG A 116 -18.53 -10.47 28.83
CA ARG A 116 -17.39 -11.23 29.35
C ARG A 116 -16.58 -10.49 30.41
N VAL A 117 -16.27 -9.21 30.18
CA VAL A 117 -15.58 -8.38 31.18
C VAL A 117 -16.38 -8.28 32.49
N ARG A 118 -17.72 -8.20 32.42
CA ARG A 118 -18.59 -8.17 33.60
C ARG A 118 -18.63 -9.50 34.34
N ASP A 119 -18.74 -10.61 33.61
CA ASP A 119 -18.94 -11.95 34.18
C ASP A 119 -17.64 -12.57 34.70
N GLU A 120 -16.55 -12.43 33.95
CA GLU A 120 -15.25 -13.03 34.26
C GLU A 120 -14.38 -12.11 35.15
N GLY A 121 -14.64 -10.79 35.15
CA GLY A 121 -13.91 -9.82 35.96
C GLY A 121 -12.40 -9.87 35.72
N ASP A 122 -11.61 -9.78 36.80
CA ASP A 122 -10.14 -9.79 36.73
C ASP A 122 -9.54 -11.13 36.24
N ALA A 123 -10.35 -12.19 36.23
CA ALA A 123 -9.94 -13.50 35.73
C ALA A 123 -10.10 -13.64 34.20
N MET A 124 -10.73 -12.66 33.52
CA MET A 124 -10.91 -12.72 32.07
C MET A 124 -9.56 -12.85 31.35
N GLU A 125 -9.46 -13.83 30.46
CA GLU A 125 -8.26 -14.07 29.66
C GLU A 125 -7.94 -12.88 28.73
N VAL A 126 -6.66 -12.55 28.61
CA VAL A 126 -6.14 -11.53 27.69
C VAL A 126 -5.25 -12.19 26.64
N GLY A 127 -5.59 -11.99 25.37
CA GLY A 127 -4.77 -12.37 24.22
C GLY A 127 -3.89 -11.19 23.75
N TRP A 128 -2.99 -11.46 22.82
CA TRP A 128 -2.07 -10.46 22.27
C TRP A 128 -2.06 -10.53 20.74
N LEU A 129 -2.39 -9.41 20.09
CA LEU A 129 -2.50 -9.30 18.64
C LEU A 129 -1.26 -8.62 18.07
N GLY A 130 -0.53 -9.32 17.20
CA GLY A 130 0.68 -8.81 16.57
C GLY A 130 0.43 -7.66 15.56
N ARG A 131 1.44 -6.80 15.35
CA ARG A 131 1.40 -5.64 14.44
C ARG A 131 0.86 -5.93 13.04
N ASP A 132 1.24 -7.07 12.45
CA ASP A 132 0.89 -7.40 11.06
C ASP A 132 -0.60 -7.71 10.90
N ALA A 133 -1.24 -8.24 11.96
CA ALA A 133 -2.68 -8.50 11.97
C ALA A 133 -3.52 -7.22 12.18
N ARG A 134 -2.88 -6.08 12.48
CA ARG A 134 -3.51 -4.77 12.69
C ARG A 134 -3.53 -3.92 11.42
N TYR A 135 -3.18 -4.48 10.26
CA TYR A 135 -3.30 -3.83 8.96
C TYR A 135 -4.35 -4.53 8.12
N VAL A 136 -5.39 -3.79 7.76
CA VAL A 136 -6.45 -4.26 6.89
C VAL A 136 -6.46 -3.39 5.64
N GLU A 137 -6.37 -4.04 4.49
CA GLU A 137 -6.32 -3.38 3.18
C GLU A 137 -7.50 -3.81 2.33
N LYS A 138 -8.16 -2.83 1.71
CA LYS A 138 -9.21 -3.06 0.73
C LYS A 138 -8.89 -2.32 -0.56
N LEU A 139 -8.82 -3.07 -1.66
CA LEU A 139 -8.92 -2.47 -2.99
C LEU A 139 -10.37 -2.03 -3.21
N ALA A 140 -10.57 -0.74 -3.48
CA ALA A 140 -11.87 -0.22 -3.82
C ALA A 140 -12.31 -0.79 -5.16
N THR A 141 -13.52 -1.35 -5.16
CA THR A 141 -14.19 -1.81 -6.37
C THR A 141 -15.65 -1.39 -6.31
N PRO A 142 -16.32 -1.16 -7.45
CA PRO A 142 -17.69 -0.64 -7.47
C PRO A 142 -18.73 -1.57 -6.84
N ASP A 143 -18.43 -2.87 -6.79
CA ASP A 143 -19.27 -3.96 -6.27
C ASP A 143 -19.22 -4.13 -4.76
N VAL A 144 -18.27 -3.47 -4.06
CA VAL A 144 -18.20 -3.51 -2.59
C VAL A 144 -19.52 -3.02 -2.00
N THR A 145 -19.98 -3.69 -0.94
CA THR A 145 -21.20 -3.29 -0.24
C THR A 145 -20.87 -2.59 1.08
N ILE A 146 -21.84 -1.84 1.61
CA ILE A 146 -21.74 -1.28 2.98
C ILE A 146 -21.60 -2.42 4.00
N ALA A 147 -22.25 -3.56 3.76
CA ALA A 147 -22.15 -4.74 4.63
C ALA A 147 -20.72 -5.30 4.69
N ASP A 148 -19.99 -5.33 3.56
CA ASP A 148 -18.60 -5.79 3.54
C ASP A 148 -17.67 -4.87 4.34
N MET A 149 -17.92 -3.56 4.26
CA MET A 149 -17.08 -2.56 4.92
C MET A 149 -17.37 -2.45 6.40
N ILE A 150 -18.65 -2.42 6.75
CA ILE A 150 -19.12 -2.07 8.09
C ILE A 150 -19.62 -3.30 8.84
N GLY A 151 -20.46 -4.09 8.18
CA GLY A 151 -21.14 -5.23 8.79
C GLY A 151 -22.62 -5.25 8.48
N ASP A 152 -23.25 -6.35 8.85
CA ASP A 152 -24.68 -6.59 8.67
C ASP A 152 -25.25 -7.36 9.87
N LEU A 153 -26.57 -7.37 10.00
CA LEU A 153 -27.27 -8.21 10.95
C LEU A 153 -27.42 -9.62 10.35
N ASP A 154 -27.03 -10.64 11.12
CA ASP A 154 -27.21 -12.04 10.74
C ASP A 154 -28.60 -12.54 11.20
N PRO A 155 -29.57 -12.70 10.28
CA PRO A 155 -30.92 -13.13 10.62
C PRO A 155 -30.96 -14.57 11.17
N ILE A 156 -29.97 -15.41 10.85
CA ILE A 156 -29.90 -16.80 11.30
C ILE A 156 -29.46 -16.84 12.78
N LYS A 157 -28.45 -16.04 13.16
CA LYS A 157 -28.06 -15.88 14.57
C LYS A 157 -29.18 -15.28 15.41
N ALA A 158 -29.92 -14.30 14.88
CA ALA A 158 -31.09 -13.72 15.54
C ALA A 158 -32.19 -14.77 15.81
N ALA A 159 -32.49 -15.61 14.80
CA ALA A 159 -33.51 -16.65 14.93
C ALA A 159 -33.15 -17.76 15.94
N ARG A 160 -31.88 -18.18 16.00
CA ARG A 160 -31.44 -19.27 16.91
C ARG A 160 -31.35 -18.86 18.37
N SER A 161 -31.07 -17.59 18.65
CA SER A 161 -30.72 -17.15 20.01
C SER A 161 -31.95 -16.75 20.84
N ARG A 162 -33.18 -16.77 20.28
CA ARG A 162 -34.40 -16.14 20.85
C ARG A 162 -34.21 -14.68 21.25
N LEU A 163 -33.11 -14.05 20.81
CA LEU A 163 -32.83 -12.65 20.99
C LEU A 163 -33.65 -11.87 19.97
N THR A 164 -34.18 -10.74 20.37
CA THR A 164 -34.84 -9.81 19.44
C THR A 164 -33.86 -9.47 18.32
N LEU A 165 -34.33 -9.27 17.08
CA LEU A 165 -33.53 -8.83 15.92
C LEU A 165 -32.71 -7.53 16.14
N ALA A 166 -32.89 -6.88 17.29
CA ALA A 166 -32.23 -5.65 17.74
C ALA A 166 -31.08 -5.89 18.74
N ASP A 167 -30.69 -7.14 19.02
CA ASP A 167 -29.57 -7.41 19.93
C ASP A 167 -28.22 -7.35 19.19
N GLU A 168 -27.29 -6.54 19.72
CA GLU A 168 -25.92 -6.37 19.21
C GLU A 168 -25.17 -7.70 19.08
N LEU A 169 -25.58 -8.73 19.81
CA LEU A 169 -25.03 -10.09 19.73
C LEU A 169 -25.26 -10.80 18.39
N THR A 170 -26.13 -10.27 17.53
CA THR A 170 -26.45 -10.82 16.20
C THR A 170 -25.70 -10.15 15.05
N MET A 171 -24.83 -9.19 15.35
CA MET A 171 -24.05 -8.49 14.34
C MET A 171 -22.92 -9.34 13.76
N HIS A 172 -22.72 -9.22 12.45
CA HIS A 172 -21.53 -9.65 11.75
C HIS A 172 -20.72 -8.42 11.35
N TYR A 173 -19.47 -8.34 11.80
CA TYR A 173 -18.62 -7.17 11.54
C TYR A 173 -17.93 -7.26 10.17
N GLY A 174 -17.99 -6.15 9.43
CA GLY A 174 -17.26 -5.95 8.18
C GLY A 174 -15.76 -5.67 8.41
N LEU A 175 -15.06 -5.29 7.35
CA LEU A 175 -13.61 -5.09 7.36
C LEU A 175 -13.15 -3.94 8.27
N LEU A 176 -13.90 -2.84 8.35
CA LEU A 176 -13.48 -1.65 9.08
C LEU A 176 -13.53 -1.85 10.61
N PRO A 177 -14.59 -2.42 11.22
CA PRO A 177 -14.53 -2.75 12.65
C PRO A 177 -13.45 -3.80 12.98
N ARG A 178 -13.13 -4.71 12.06
CA ARG A 178 -12.01 -5.66 12.23
C ARG A 178 -10.65 -4.97 12.21
N ALA A 179 -10.55 -3.77 11.64
CA ALA A 179 -9.35 -2.94 11.67
C ALA A 179 -9.23 -2.09 12.94
N ASN A 180 -10.14 -2.24 13.90
CA ASN A 180 -10.10 -1.52 15.18
C ASN A 180 -8.74 -1.70 15.86
N ARG A 181 -8.24 -0.60 16.42
CA ARG A 181 -6.90 -0.49 16.99
C ARG A 181 -5.81 -0.83 15.98
N GLY A 182 -6.03 -0.50 14.71
CA GLY A 182 -5.12 -0.72 13.60
C GLY A 182 -5.20 0.34 12.49
N ILE A 183 -4.61 -0.01 11.34
CA ILE A 183 -4.56 0.81 10.14
C ILE A 183 -5.52 0.21 9.12
N PHE A 184 -6.44 1.04 8.61
CA PHE A 184 -7.35 0.68 7.52
C PHE A 184 -6.96 1.40 6.24
N ALA A 185 -6.44 0.65 5.27
CA ALA A 185 -5.97 1.15 3.99
C ALA A 185 -7.00 0.91 2.88
N ILE A 186 -7.39 1.97 2.17
CA ILE A 186 -8.24 1.86 0.97
C ILE A 186 -7.43 2.27 -0.26
N ASN A 187 -7.21 1.32 -1.17
CA ASN A 187 -6.56 1.60 -2.44
C ASN A 187 -7.57 1.97 -3.51
N GLU A 188 -7.18 2.91 -4.37
CA GLU A 188 -8.01 3.42 -5.47
C GLU A 188 -9.37 3.96 -4.98
N LEU A 189 -9.36 4.75 -3.90
CA LEU A 189 -10.57 5.32 -3.27
C LEU A 189 -11.64 5.86 -4.26
N PRO A 190 -11.27 6.54 -5.37
CA PRO A 190 -12.20 6.93 -6.43
C PRO A 190 -13.12 5.84 -7.00
N ASP A 191 -12.70 4.58 -6.98
CA ASP A 191 -13.48 3.44 -7.51
C ASP A 191 -14.54 2.95 -6.52
N LEU A 192 -14.54 3.49 -5.30
CA LEU A 192 -15.52 3.17 -4.27
C LEU A 192 -16.83 3.91 -4.54
N ALA A 193 -17.96 3.20 -4.48
CA ALA A 193 -19.28 3.81 -4.65
C ALA A 193 -19.53 4.95 -3.65
N GLY A 194 -20.11 6.06 -4.12
CA GLY A 194 -20.33 7.28 -3.32
C GLY A 194 -21.08 7.03 -2.00
N LYS A 195 -22.05 6.10 -1.98
CA LYS A 195 -22.77 5.69 -0.77
C LYS A 195 -21.84 5.16 0.34
N ILE A 196 -20.76 4.47 -0.03
CA ILE A 196 -19.79 3.91 0.92
C ILE A 196 -18.85 5.01 1.38
N GLN A 197 -18.46 5.92 0.49
CA GLN A 197 -17.67 7.10 0.86
C GLN A 197 -18.40 7.97 1.90
N VAL A 198 -19.72 8.13 1.79
CA VAL A 198 -20.55 8.78 2.83
C VAL A 198 -20.49 8.00 4.14
N GLY A 199 -20.56 6.67 4.10
CA GLY A 199 -20.42 5.82 5.29
C GLY A 199 -19.06 6.01 5.98
N LEU A 200 -17.97 6.05 5.21
CA LEU A 200 -16.63 6.32 5.73
C LEU A 200 -16.52 7.73 6.33
N PHE A 201 -17.17 8.72 5.71
CA PHE A 201 -17.22 10.08 6.23
C PHE A 201 -17.87 10.16 7.61
N ASN A 202 -19.01 9.48 7.83
CA ASN A 202 -19.68 9.46 9.13
C ASN A 202 -18.77 8.91 10.23
N ILE A 203 -17.99 7.88 9.89
CA ILE A 203 -17.05 7.25 10.81
C ILE A 203 -15.88 8.17 11.14
N LEU A 204 -15.34 8.87 10.14
CA LEU A 204 -14.30 9.88 10.33
C LEU A 204 -14.73 11.08 11.17
N GLN A 205 -16.03 11.41 11.19
CA GLN A 205 -16.57 12.53 11.95
C GLN A 205 -16.96 12.16 13.37
N GLU A 206 -17.78 11.12 13.52
CA GLU A 206 -18.57 10.90 14.73
C GLU A 206 -18.29 9.54 15.38
N GLY A 207 -17.58 8.63 14.70
CA GLY A 207 -17.44 7.24 15.14
C GLY A 207 -18.78 6.48 15.15
N ASP A 208 -19.84 7.06 14.58
CA ASP A 208 -21.17 6.51 14.54
C ASP A 208 -21.36 5.69 13.25
N VAL A 209 -21.93 4.50 13.40
CA VAL A 209 -22.15 3.54 12.31
C VAL A 209 -23.64 3.16 12.27
N GLN A 210 -24.28 3.28 11.11
CA GLN A 210 -25.64 2.78 10.92
C GLN A 210 -25.64 1.47 10.16
N ILE A 211 -26.21 0.42 10.76
CA ILE A 211 -26.34 -0.90 10.13
C ILE A 211 -27.83 -1.18 9.94
N LYS A 212 -28.30 -1.16 8.67
CA LYS A 212 -29.71 -1.41 8.28
C LYS A 212 -30.77 -0.66 9.12
N GLY A 213 -30.49 0.61 9.47
CA GLY A 213 -31.42 1.46 10.22
C GLY A 213 -31.34 1.33 11.74
N TYR A 214 -30.46 0.45 12.25
CA TYR A 214 -30.13 0.42 13.67
C TYR A 214 -28.91 1.31 13.94
N PRO A 215 -29.02 2.29 14.86
CA PRO A 215 -27.88 3.09 15.27
C PRO A 215 -26.98 2.24 16.15
N VAL A 216 -25.78 1.91 15.66
CA VAL A 216 -24.76 1.20 16.44
C VAL A 216 -23.57 2.14 16.59
N ARG A 217 -23.29 2.54 17.83
CA ARG A 217 -22.13 3.39 18.12
C ARG A 217 -20.91 2.51 18.36
N LEU A 218 -20.01 2.48 17.39
CA LEU A 218 -18.72 1.80 17.48
C LEU A 218 -17.64 2.86 17.34
N PRO A 219 -17.20 3.51 18.43
CA PRO A 219 -16.12 4.48 18.40
C PRO A 219 -14.78 3.77 18.14
N LEU A 220 -14.57 3.37 16.89
CA LEU A 220 -13.40 2.62 16.45
C LEU A 220 -12.15 3.50 16.54
N ASP A 221 -11.08 2.94 17.11
CA ASP A 221 -9.76 3.57 17.12
C ASP A 221 -8.98 3.11 15.87
N VAL A 222 -9.11 3.85 14.77
CA VAL A 222 -8.53 3.45 13.47
C VAL A 222 -7.81 4.62 12.83
N MET A 223 -6.61 4.37 12.30
CA MET A 223 -5.97 5.26 11.35
C MET A 223 -6.41 4.90 9.93
N MET A 224 -7.05 5.82 9.23
CA MET A 224 -7.43 5.62 7.84
C MET A 224 -6.39 6.21 6.90
N VAL A 225 -5.97 5.42 5.91
CA VAL A 225 -5.04 5.84 4.87
C VAL A 225 -5.56 5.44 3.50
N PHE A 226 -5.33 6.30 2.53
CA PHE A 226 -5.95 6.16 1.20
C PHE A 226 -4.89 6.23 0.10
N SER A 227 -5.18 5.61 -1.03
CA SER A 227 -4.45 5.88 -2.28
C SER A 227 -5.42 6.16 -3.42
N ALA A 228 -5.00 7.00 -4.36
CA ALA A 228 -5.77 7.31 -5.56
C ALA A 228 -4.88 7.76 -6.72
N ASN A 229 -5.41 7.60 -7.93
CA ASN A 229 -4.87 8.22 -9.13
C ASN A 229 -5.40 9.67 -9.29
N PRO A 230 -4.55 10.67 -9.56
CA PRO A 230 -4.96 12.07 -9.77
C PRO A 230 -5.94 12.28 -10.94
N GLU A 231 -5.90 11.47 -11.99
CA GLU A 231 -6.85 11.57 -13.11
C GLU A 231 -8.25 11.17 -12.66
N ASP A 232 -8.30 10.14 -11.82
CA ASP A 232 -9.49 9.68 -11.12
C ASP A 232 -9.86 10.62 -9.97
N TYR A 233 -9.08 11.66 -9.70
CA TYR A 233 -9.36 12.66 -8.68
C TYR A 233 -10.06 13.90 -9.28
N THR A 234 -9.79 14.23 -10.55
CA THR A 234 -10.21 15.48 -11.20
C THR A 234 -11.41 15.31 -12.15
N ALA A 235 -11.55 14.16 -12.81
CA ALA A 235 -12.67 13.91 -13.72
C ALA A 235 -13.95 13.49 -12.95
N ARG A 236 -14.81 14.46 -12.62
CA ARG A 236 -16.21 14.30 -12.14
C ARG A 236 -16.45 13.89 -10.68
N GLY A 237 -15.73 14.46 -9.70
CA GLY A 237 -16.17 14.31 -8.29
C GLY A 237 -16.16 12.87 -7.77
N LYS A 238 -15.13 12.11 -8.16
CA LYS A 238 -14.96 10.70 -7.78
C LYS A 238 -14.72 10.50 -6.27
N ILE A 239 -14.21 11.50 -5.56
CA ILE A 239 -14.27 11.57 -4.09
C ILE A 239 -15.29 12.63 -3.71
N ILE A 240 -16.26 12.28 -2.87
CA ILE A 240 -17.27 13.24 -2.41
C ILE A 240 -16.60 14.35 -1.56
N THR A 241 -16.99 15.61 -1.79
CA THR A 241 -16.44 16.78 -1.07
C THR A 241 -16.41 16.60 0.46
N PRO A 242 -17.47 16.08 1.11
CA PRO A 242 -17.45 15.89 2.56
C PRO A 242 -16.30 14.97 3.03
N LEU A 243 -16.02 13.89 2.30
CA LEU A 243 -14.94 12.97 2.63
C LEU A 243 -13.57 13.63 2.42
N LYS A 244 -13.41 14.37 1.32
CA LYS A 244 -12.20 15.11 1.01
C LYS A 244 -11.83 16.09 2.13
N ASP A 245 -12.79 16.84 2.66
CA ASP A 245 -12.58 17.81 3.74
C ASP A 245 -12.20 17.15 5.10
N ARG A 246 -12.24 15.82 5.19
CA ARG A 246 -11.86 15.04 6.38
C ARG A 246 -10.53 14.30 6.23
N ILE A 247 -9.94 14.32 5.04
CA ILE A 247 -8.57 13.85 4.82
C ILE A 247 -7.64 15.03 5.13
N GLY A 248 -6.88 14.93 6.21
CA GLY A 248 -6.07 16.04 6.72
C GLY A 248 -4.81 16.33 5.90
N SER A 249 -4.32 15.37 5.13
CA SER A 249 -3.15 15.55 4.26
C SER A 249 -3.32 14.87 2.90
N GLU A 250 -3.05 15.64 1.85
CA GLU A 250 -2.93 15.16 0.47
C GLU A 250 -1.45 15.14 0.10
N ILE A 251 -0.90 13.96 -0.18
CA ILE A 251 0.53 13.77 -0.44
C ILE A 251 0.69 13.26 -1.88
N ARG A 252 1.44 13.99 -2.70
CA ARG A 252 1.65 13.63 -4.11
C ARG A 252 2.92 12.79 -4.27
N THR A 253 2.77 11.58 -4.79
CA THR A 253 3.90 10.74 -5.19
C THR A 253 4.34 11.05 -6.62
N HIS A 254 5.52 10.58 -7.00
CA HIS A 254 6.07 10.77 -8.33
C HIS A 254 6.86 9.53 -8.78
N TYR A 255 7.14 9.42 -10.08
CA TYR A 255 8.12 8.44 -10.54
C TYR A 255 9.53 8.85 -10.08
N PRO A 256 10.51 7.92 -10.07
CA PRO A 256 11.89 8.24 -9.73
C PRO A 256 12.39 9.47 -10.50
N ALA A 257 13.04 10.39 -9.79
CA ALA A 257 13.50 11.64 -10.38
C ALA A 257 14.78 11.43 -11.20
N THR A 258 15.59 10.44 -10.81
CA THR A 258 16.85 10.10 -11.47
C THR A 258 16.86 8.67 -12.01
N ARG A 259 17.64 8.45 -13.07
CA ARG A 259 17.84 7.10 -13.63
C ARG A 259 18.41 6.14 -12.59
N HIS A 260 19.34 6.61 -11.76
CA HIS A 260 19.96 5.79 -10.71
C HIS A 260 18.95 5.26 -9.68
N GLU A 261 18.02 6.11 -9.23
CA GLU A 261 16.91 5.67 -8.37
C GLU A 261 16.04 4.63 -9.07
N GLY A 262 15.68 4.87 -10.33
CA GLY A 262 14.92 3.94 -11.16
C GLY A 262 15.60 2.58 -11.30
N MET A 263 16.90 2.57 -11.62
CA MET A 263 17.72 1.36 -11.73
C MET A 263 17.82 0.59 -10.41
N SER A 264 17.90 1.31 -9.29
CA SER A 264 17.92 0.70 -7.96
C SER A 264 16.60 -0.01 -7.68
N ILE A 265 15.46 0.60 -8.03
CA ILE A 265 14.14 -0.03 -7.93
C ILE A 265 14.06 -1.23 -8.87
N THR A 266 14.45 -1.08 -10.13
CA THR A 266 14.41 -2.16 -11.12
C THR A 266 15.26 -3.35 -10.68
N THR A 267 16.43 -3.10 -10.08
CA THR A 267 17.31 -4.14 -9.54
C THR A 267 16.70 -4.81 -8.30
N GLN A 268 16.01 -4.06 -7.45
CA GLN A 268 15.33 -4.59 -6.27
C GLN A 268 14.15 -5.49 -6.64
N GLU A 269 13.42 -5.18 -7.71
CA GLU A 269 12.13 -5.81 -8.03
C GLU A 269 12.21 -6.86 -9.14
N ALA A 270 13.14 -6.74 -10.09
CA ALA A 270 13.19 -7.61 -11.26
C ALA A 270 13.68 -9.01 -10.93
N TRP A 271 12.96 -10.02 -11.40
CA TRP A 271 13.40 -11.40 -11.30
C TRP A 271 14.52 -11.70 -12.30
N THR A 272 15.76 -11.67 -11.81
CA THR A 272 16.96 -11.96 -12.61
C THR A 272 17.68 -13.23 -12.19
N THR A 273 17.31 -13.86 -11.06
CA THR A 273 17.89 -15.13 -10.62
C THR A 273 17.68 -16.22 -11.67
N ARG A 274 18.74 -17.01 -11.95
CA ARG A 274 18.68 -18.16 -12.86
C ARG A 274 19.07 -19.44 -12.14
N THR A 275 18.39 -20.52 -12.50
CA THR A 275 18.59 -21.85 -11.91
C THR A 275 19.45 -22.71 -12.84
N GLY A 276 20.44 -23.41 -12.29
CA GLY A 276 21.39 -24.23 -13.06
C GLY A 276 22.83 -23.70 -13.00
N ASN A 277 23.70 -24.22 -13.88
CA ASN A 277 25.13 -23.88 -13.94
C ASN A 277 25.45 -22.68 -14.85
N LEU A 278 24.45 -21.86 -15.20
CA LEU A 278 24.65 -20.70 -16.06
C LEU A 278 25.01 -19.47 -15.22
N GLU A 279 26.13 -18.82 -15.56
CA GLU A 279 26.54 -17.58 -14.92
C GLU A 279 25.84 -16.39 -15.59
N LEU A 280 25.12 -15.56 -14.83
CA LEU A 280 24.46 -14.36 -15.35
C LEU A 280 25.32 -13.13 -15.13
N GLN A 281 25.67 -12.44 -16.22
CA GLN A 281 26.37 -11.16 -16.18
C GLN A 281 25.57 -10.13 -16.97
N ILE A 282 24.92 -9.20 -16.27
CA ILE A 282 24.19 -8.09 -16.89
C ILE A 282 25.11 -6.87 -16.94
N PRO A 283 25.54 -6.41 -18.14
CA PRO A 283 26.36 -5.20 -18.25
C PRO A 283 25.62 -3.97 -17.72
N GLU A 284 26.33 -3.06 -17.06
CA GLU A 284 25.72 -1.87 -16.44
C GLU A 284 24.97 -1.00 -17.46
N PHE A 285 25.56 -0.80 -18.64
CA PHE A 285 24.91 -0.04 -19.72
C PHE A 285 23.58 -0.66 -20.18
N ILE A 286 23.39 -1.99 -20.05
CA ILE A 286 22.08 -2.61 -20.35
C ILE A 286 21.05 -2.19 -19.31
N ARG A 287 21.41 -2.16 -18.02
CA ARG A 287 20.52 -1.68 -16.95
C ARG A 287 20.17 -0.21 -17.16
N GLU A 288 21.16 0.60 -17.54
CA GLU A 288 20.94 2.00 -17.87
C GLU A 288 20.00 2.20 -19.05
N ILE A 289 20.18 1.46 -20.15
CA ILE A 289 19.31 1.58 -21.33
C ILE A 289 17.87 1.18 -20.97
N VAL A 290 17.70 0.10 -20.21
CA VAL A 290 16.37 -0.37 -19.79
C VAL A 290 15.64 0.69 -18.99
N GLU A 291 16.33 1.35 -18.05
CA GLU A 291 15.71 2.44 -17.27
C GLU A 291 15.49 3.69 -18.12
N GLU A 292 16.45 4.04 -18.99
CA GLU A 292 16.35 5.20 -19.88
C GLU A 292 15.16 5.10 -20.84
N ILE A 293 14.81 3.89 -21.30
CA ILE A 293 13.58 3.67 -22.10
C ILE A 293 12.34 4.16 -21.35
N ALA A 294 12.25 3.92 -20.05
CA ALA A 294 11.13 4.39 -19.24
C ALA A 294 11.14 5.92 -19.13
N PHE A 295 12.30 6.54 -18.92
CA PHE A 295 12.45 8.00 -18.87
C PHE A 295 12.04 8.67 -20.19
N GLN A 296 12.55 8.17 -21.31
CA GLN A 296 12.21 8.66 -22.65
C GLN A 296 10.71 8.52 -22.91
N ALA A 297 10.14 7.35 -22.64
CA ALA A 297 8.71 7.09 -22.85
C ALA A 297 7.80 8.01 -22.01
N ARG A 298 8.18 8.38 -20.77
CA ARG A 298 7.41 9.32 -19.93
C ARG A 298 7.36 10.74 -20.50
N THR A 299 8.39 11.14 -21.24
CA THR A 299 8.49 12.47 -21.83
C THR A 299 8.03 12.53 -23.28
N ASP A 300 7.89 11.39 -23.94
CA ASP A 300 7.51 11.28 -25.35
C ASP A 300 6.08 11.81 -25.57
N ALA A 301 5.89 12.68 -26.56
CA ALA A 301 4.60 13.29 -26.87
C ALA A 301 3.60 12.30 -27.47
N ARG A 302 4.05 11.15 -27.96
CA ARG A 302 3.23 10.11 -28.59
C ARG A 302 2.71 9.09 -27.57
N VAL A 303 3.16 9.17 -26.32
CA VAL A 303 2.76 8.30 -25.23
C VAL A 303 1.80 9.05 -24.31
N ASP A 304 0.70 8.41 -23.93
CA ASP A 304 -0.30 9.02 -23.07
C ASP A 304 0.25 9.27 -21.65
N LYS A 305 0.24 10.54 -21.26
CA LYS A 305 0.75 11.01 -19.97
C LYS A 305 -0.22 10.71 -18.82
N ARG A 306 -1.51 10.51 -19.12
CA ARG A 306 -2.56 10.27 -18.12
C ARG A 306 -2.52 8.85 -17.57
N SER A 307 -2.38 7.85 -18.43
CA SER A 307 -2.10 6.47 -18.01
C SER A 307 -0.70 6.35 -17.38
N GLY A 308 0.26 7.06 -17.97
CA GLY A 308 1.64 7.18 -17.52
C GLY A 308 2.46 5.89 -17.64
N VAL A 309 3.76 6.03 -17.90
CA VAL A 309 4.67 4.88 -17.98
C VAL A 309 5.13 4.46 -16.58
N SER A 310 4.53 3.41 -16.06
CA SER A 310 4.80 2.91 -14.71
C SER A 310 6.22 2.35 -14.54
N GLN A 311 6.70 2.29 -13.29
CA GLN A 311 7.97 1.62 -12.97
C GLN A 311 7.96 0.11 -13.26
N ARG A 312 6.79 -0.49 -13.58
CA ARG A 312 6.71 -1.89 -14.02
C ARG A 312 7.28 -2.11 -15.42
N LEU A 313 7.37 -1.07 -16.26
CA LEU A 313 7.95 -1.19 -17.60
C LEU A 313 9.42 -1.63 -17.55
N PRO A 314 10.34 -0.91 -16.88
CA PRO A 314 11.76 -1.30 -16.84
C PRO A 314 11.98 -2.64 -16.13
N ILE A 315 11.16 -2.97 -15.12
CA ILE A 315 11.18 -4.28 -14.44
C ILE A 315 10.91 -5.42 -15.43
N SER A 316 9.74 -5.40 -16.08
CA SER A 316 9.38 -6.46 -17.03
C SER A 316 10.28 -6.46 -18.27
N LEU A 317 10.79 -5.30 -18.68
CA LEU A 317 11.74 -5.20 -19.78
C LEU A 317 13.07 -5.89 -19.43
N LEU A 318 13.65 -5.63 -18.24
CA LEU A 318 14.88 -6.29 -17.81
C LEU A 318 14.70 -7.81 -17.72
N GLU A 319 13.59 -8.27 -17.15
CA GLU A 319 13.26 -9.70 -17.06
C GLU A 319 13.24 -10.36 -18.44
N ASN A 320 12.62 -9.72 -19.43
CA ASN A 320 12.57 -10.23 -20.80
C ASN A 320 13.93 -10.19 -21.51
N VAL A 321 14.71 -9.11 -21.31
CA VAL A 321 16.07 -8.97 -21.84
C VAL A 321 16.96 -10.12 -21.35
N VAL A 322 16.94 -10.40 -20.05
CA VAL A 322 17.70 -11.51 -19.47
C VAL A 322 17.19 -12.86 -19.99
N SER A 323 15.87 -13.04 -20.10
CA SER A 323 15.27 -14.30 -20.58
C SER A 323 15.62 -14.58 -22.05
N ASN A 324 15.70 -13.55 -22.90
CA ASN A 324 16.13 -13.74 -24.29
C ASN A 324 17.63 -14.05 -24.38
N ALA A 325 18.46 -13.41 -23.54
CA ALA A 325 19.88 -13.72 -23.44
C ALA A 325 20.10 -15.16 -22.98
N GLU A 326 19.32 -15.63 -22.01
CA GLU A 326 19.33 -17.01 -21.52
C GLU A 326 18.91 -18.00 -22.60
N ARG A 327 17.82 -17.72 -23.31
CA ARG A 327 17.39 -18.53 -24.46
C ARG A 327 18.51 -18.66 -25.50
N ARG A 328 19.22 -17.58 -25.79
CA ARG A 328 20.36 -17.58 -26.72
C ARG A 328 21.52 -18.42 -26.19
N ALA A 329 21.89 -18.26 -24.92
CA ALA A 329 22.96 -19.03 -24.30
C ALA A 329 22.65 -20.54 -24.31
N LEU A 330 21.43 -20.93 -23.96
CA LEU A 330 20.97 -22.33 -23.99
C LEU A 330 21.02 -22.93 -25.40
N LEU A 331 20.60 -22.19 -26.42
CA LEU A 331 20.64 -22.66 -27.81
C LEU A 331 22.07 -22.80 -28.35
N ALA A 332 22.99 -22.02 -27.83
CA ALA A 332 24.40 -21.99 -28.23
C ALA A 332 25.31 -22.82 -27.32
N ASP A 333 24.77 -23.45 -26.28
CA ASP A 333 25.52 -24.14 -25.21
C ASP A 333 26.59 -23.23 -24.56
N GLU A 334 26.28 -21.93 -24.42
CA GLU A 334 27.15 -20.95 -23.77
C GLU A 334 26.97 -21.03 -22.24
N PRO A 335 28.07 -21.08 -21.46
CA PRO A 335 28.00 -21.16 -20.00
C PRO A 335 27.60 -19.82 -19.33
N VAL A 336 27.66 -18.71 -20.08
CA VAL A 336 27.42 -17.36 -19.57
C VAL A 336 26.22 -16.74 -20.28
N VAL A 337 25.26 -16.27 -19.50
CA VAL A 337 24.16 -15.44 -19.96
C VAL A 337 24.60 -13.97 -19.90
N ALA A 338 24.90 -13.39 -21.06
CA ALA A 338 25.27 -11.99 -21.19
C ALA A 338 24.31 -11.25 -22.13
N PRO A 339 23.39 -10.42 -21.62
CA PRO A 339 22.49 -9.63 -22.44
C PRO A 339 23.20 -8.60 -23.33
N ARG A 340 22.64 -8.39 -24.53
CA ARG A 340 23.11 -7.46 -25.57
C ARG A 340 21.99 -6.47 -25.92
N VAL A 341 22.33 -5.39 -26.62
CA VAL A 341 21.32 -4.41 -27.10
C VAL A 341 20.25 -5.06 -27.98
N THR A 342 20.61 -6.10 -28.75
CA THR A 342 19.64 -6.87 -29.54
C THR A 342 18.59 -7.58 -28.69
N ASP A 343 18.93 -7.96 -27.46
CA ASP A 343 18.00 -8.59 -26.52
C ASP A 343 16.93 -7.59 -26.02
N ILE A 344 17.23 -6.29 -26.02
CA ILE A 344 16.26 -5.21 -25.74
C ILE A 344 15.21 -5.11 -26.84
N TYR A 345 15.62 -5.22 -28.10
CA TYR A 345 14.67 -5.25 -29.22
C TYR A 345 13.83 -6.53 -29.25
N ALA A 346 14.38 -7.66 -28.80
CA ALA A 346 13.61 -8.90 -28.65
C ALA A 346 12.54 -8.78 -27.55
N ALA A 347 12.77 -7.91 -26.55
CA ALA A 347 11.85 -7.64 -25.45
C ALA A 347 10.81 -6.55 -25.75
N LEU A 348 10.60 -6.16 -27.01
CA LEU A 348 9.56 -5.21 -27.43
C LEU A 348 8.15 -5.48 -26.85
N PRO A 349 7.68 -6.74 -26.74
CA PRO A 349 6.37 -7.02 -26.13
C PRO A 349 6.23 -6.55 -24.68
N ALA A 350 7.34 -6.44 -23.93
CA ALA A 350 7.35 -5.92 -22.56
C ALA A 350 7.12 -4.40 -22.49
N ILE A 351 7.33 -3.71 -23.61
CA ILE A 351 7.19 -2.25 -23.74
C ILE A 351 5.79 -1.89 -24.24
N THR A 352 5.39 -2.45 -25.38
CA THR A 352 4.14 -2.06 -26.07
C THR A 352 2.88 -2.39 -25.29
N GLY A 353 2.92 -3.37 -24.39
CA GLY A 353 1.82 -3.67 -23.47
C GLY A 353 1.80 -2.85 -22.18
N LYS A 354 2.72 -1.89 -21.99
CA LYS A 354 2.93 -1.17 -20.72
C LYS A 354 2.87 0.35 -20.83
N PHE A 355 2.69 0.88 -22.04
CA PHE A 355 2.32 2.27 -22.25
C PHE A 355 1.14 2.35 -23.22
N GLU A 356 0.31 3.37 -23.04
CA GLU A 356 -0.76 3.70 -23.98
C GLU A 356 -0.27 4.82 -24.90
N LEU A 357 -0.77 4.82 -26.13
CA LEU A 357 -0.37 5.82 -27.13
C LEU A 357 -1.39 6.96 -27.17
N GLU A 358 -0.88 8.15 -27.42
CA GLU A 358 -1.70 9.27 -27.90
C GLU A 358 -2.09 9.05 -29.37
N TYR A 359 -3.03 9.84 -29.87
CA TYR A 359 -3.52 9.75 -31.25
C TYR A 359 -2.39 9.72 -32.31
N GLU A 360 -1.37 10.57 -32.15
CA GLU A 360 -0.21 10.59 -33.06
C GLU A 360 0.61 9.28 -32.99
N GLY A 361 0.73 8.70 -31.80
CA GLY A 361 1.38 7.42 -31.59
C GLY A 361 0.63 6.26 -32.23
N GLU A 362 -0.70 6.26 -32.12
CA GLU A 362 -1.56 5.24 -32.75
C GLU A 362 -1.38 5.21 -34.28
N LEU A 363 -1.25 6.38 -34.92
CA LEU A 363 -1.01 6.49 -36.36
C LEU A 363 0.33 5.87 -36.80
N ARG A 364 1.36 5.93 -35.95
CA ARG A 364 2.66 5.30 -36.23
C ARG A 364 2.70 3.82 -35.87
N GLY A 365 1.89 3.40 -34.91
CA GLY A 365 1.86 2.05 -34.34
C GLY A 365 2.83 1.87 -33.17
N ALA A 366 2.40 1.11 -32.16
CA ALA A 366 3.12 0.90 -30.91
C ALA A 366 4.55 0.39 -31.10
N ASP A 367 4.75 -0.57 -32.01
CA ASP A 367 6.06 -1.16 -32.31
C ASP A 367 7.05 -0.14 -32.88
N ALA A 368 6.60 0.74 -33.78
CA ALA A 368 7.44 1.76 -34.37
C ALA A 368 7.87 2.78 -33.32
N VAL A 369 6.92 3.26 -32.51
CA VAL A 369 7.18 4.18 -31.40
C VAL A 369 8.15 3.56 -30.38
N ALA A 370 7.92 2.32 -29.96
CA ALA A 370 8.78 1.61 -29.03
C ALA A 370 10.23 1.48 -29.56
N ARG A 371 10.42 1.13 -30.84
CA ARG A 371 11.75 1.04 -31.45
C ARG A 371 12.47 2.39 -31.52
N GLU A 372 11.74 3.47 -31.80
CA GLU A 372 12.30 4.82 -31.77
C GLU A 372 12.73 5.22 -30.36
N ILE A 373 11.93 4.91 -29.34
CA ILE A 373 12.26 5.14 -27.93
C ILE A 373 13.52 4.34 -27.52
N ILE A 374 13.61 3.05 -27.89
CA ILE A 374 14.80 2.24 -27.64
C ILE A 374 16.04 2.89 -28.28
N ARG A 375 15.93 3.33 -29.54
CA ARG A 375 17.04 3.98 -30.24
C ARG A 375 17.49 5.26 -29.54
N ALA A 376 16.55 6.09 -29.11
CA ALA A 376 16.85 7.30 -28.35
C ALA A 376 17.56 6.98 -27.03
N ALA A 377 17.05 6.01 -26.26
CA ALA A 377 17.64 5.58 -25.00
C ALA A 377 19.07 5.05 -25.17
N VAL A 378 19.30 4.21 -26.19
CA VAL A 378 20.64 3.72 -26.54
C VAL A 378 21.57 4.89 -26.87
N GLY A 379 21.11 5.86 -27.66
CA GLY A 379 21.90 7.05 -28.02
C GLY A 379 22.29 7.89 -26.80
N VAL A 380 21.38 8.09 -25.85
CA VAL A 380 21.66 8.83 -24.60
C VAL A 380 22.68 8.10 -23.74
N VAL A 381 22.50 6.80 -23.50
CA VAL A 381 23.44 6.01 -22.69
C VAL A 381 24.82 5.94 -23.35
N PHE A 382 24.86 5.69 -24.66
CA PHE A 382 26.12 5.67 -25.41
C PHE A 382 26.84 7.02 -25.29
N THR A 383 26.17 8.13 -25.55
CA THR A 383 26.80 9.46 -25.45
C THR A 383 27.32 9.73 -24.04
N GLY A 384 26.58 9.35 -23.00
CA GLY A 384 27.01 9.50 -21.60
C GLY A 384 28.28 8.71 -21.28
N VAL A 385 28.35 7.45 -21.70
CA VAL A 385 29.53 6.58 -21.50
C VAL A 385 30.76 7.10 -22.25
N PHE A 386 30.59 7.73 -23.41
CA PHE A 386 31.67 8.19 -24.27
C PHE A 386 31.94 9.71 -24.20
N THR A 387 31.38 10.42 -23.21
CA THR A 387 31.77 11.82 -22.96
C THR A 387 33.27 11.91 -22.61
N GLY A 388 34.07 12.48 -23.52
CA GLY A 388 35.52 12.62 -23.36
C GLY A 388 36.38 11.62 -24.14
N VAL A 389 35.79 10.77 -24.97
CA VAL A 389 36.53 9.92 -25.91
C VAL A 389 36.51 10.59 -27.29
N ASP A 390 37.63 11.24 -27.66
CA ASP A 390 37.86 11.74 -29.02
C ASP A 390 38.11 10.53 -29.93
N TYR A 391 37.31 10.39 -31.00
CA TYR A 391 37.42 9.30 -31.98
C TYR A 391 38.41 9.62 -33.10
#